data_AF-A0A963NNQ2-F1
#
_entry.id   AF-A0A963NNQ2-F1
#
_cell.length_a   1.000
_cell.length_b   1.000
_cell.length_c   1.000
_cell.angle_alpha   90.00
_cell.angle_beta   90.00
_cell.angle_gamma   90.00
#
_symmetry.space_group_name_H-M   'P 1'
#
loop_
_entity.id
_entity.type
_entity.pdbx_description
1 polymer ?
#
loop_
_entity_poly.entity_id
_entity_poly.type
_entity_poly.pdbx_seq_one_letter_code
_entity_poly.pdbx_strand_id
1 'polypeptide(L)'
;GADVRMVYSVADALALARANPDREVVFLAIGFETTTPPTALALQQAAREDLPNFSVLSCHVLTPSAITHILEAAEVRAWGTVPIDGFVGPAHVSVVIGSRPYEHFAEEYRKPVVIAGFEPLDVMQAILMLVRQVDQGRAEVENEFTRAVTRDGNAAAQAVVAAVFELRPSFEWRGLGEVPYSALRIRPAYARWDAERRFALAYRPVPDHKGCECGAILRGVKTPVDCKLFGTVCTPATPMGSCMVSSEGACAAHYSYGRFRDAGARAGADAPATA
;
A
#
# COMPACT_ATOMS: atom_id res chain seq x y z
N GLY A 1 -21.27 -10.89 -20.67
CA GLY A 1 -20.10 -10.37 -19.93
C GLY A 1 -19.95 -11.12 -18.62
N ALA A 2 -18.82 -10.97 -17.92
CA ALA A 2 -18.67 -11.50 -16.57
C ALA A 2 -19.51 -10.71 -15.54
N ASP A 3 -19.90 -11.33 -14.42
CA ASP A 3 -20.58 -10.68 -13.29
C ASP A 3 -19.53 -10.17 -12.31
N VAL A 4 -19.19 -8.88 -12.40
CA VAL A 4 -18.22 -8.20 -11.52
C VAL A 4 -18.97 -7.16 -10.71
N ARG A 5 -18.83 -7.21 -9.38
CA ARG A 5 -19.53 -6.34 -8.45
C ARG A 5 -18.55 -5.54 -7.61
N MET A 6 -18.81 -4.25 -7.47
CA MET A 6 -18.10 -3.38 -6.55
C MET A 6 -18.67 -3.59 -5.15
N VAL A 7 -17.80 -3.85 -4.18
CA VAL A 7 -18.16 -4.05 -2.77
C VAL A 7 -17.32 -3.12 -1.90
N TYR A 8 -17.82 -2.77 -0.71
CA TYR A 8 -17.08 -1.97 0.25
C TYR A 8 -16.17 -2.82 1.12
N SER A 9 -16.55 -4.07 1.36
CA SER A 9 -15.81 -4.97 2.25
C SER A 9 -15.92 -6.44 1.86
N VAL A 10 -15.04 -7.26 2.43
CA VAL A 10 -15.13 -8.72 2.33
C VAL A 10 -16.42 -9.28 2.95
N ALA A 11 -17.03 -8.56 3.90
CA ALA A 11 -18.30 -8.97 4.50
C ALA A 11 -19.45 -8.95 3.49
N ASP A 12 -19.43 -7.99 2.55
CA ASP A 12 -20.41 -7.94 1.45
C ASP A 12 -20.24 -9.15 0.53
N ALA A 13 -19.00 -9.56 0.24
CA ALA A 13 -18.73 -10.75 -0.56
C ALA A 13 -19.19 -12.05 0.14
N LEU A 14 -19.00 -12.15 1.45
CA LEU A 14 -19.57 -13.25 2.24
C LEU A 14 -21.11 -13.26 2.19
N ALA A 15 -21.74 -12.10 2.34
CA ALA A 15 -23.20 -11.99 2.26
C ALA A 15 -23.72 -12.39 0.87
N LEU A 16 -23.01 -11.99 -0.20
CA LEU A 16 -23.31 -12.42 -1.57
C LEU A 16 -23.20 -13.93 -1.74
N ALA A 17 -22.16 -14.57 -1.18
CA ALA A 17 -22.00 -16.02 -1.23
C ALA A 17 -23.16 -16.76 -0.53
N ARG A 18 -23.59 -16.28 0.64
CA ARG A 18 -24.75 -16.83 1.35
C ARG A 18 -26.06 -16.68 0.57
N ALA A 19 -26.25 -15.52 -0.06
CA ALA A 19 -27.47 -15.24 -0.82
C ALA A 19 -27.54 -15.97 -2.18
N ASN A 20 -26.41 -16.50 -2.66
CA ASN A 20 -26.31 -17.14 -3.98
C ASN A 20 -25.58 -18.49 -3.86
N PRO A 21 -26.16 -19.49 -3.17
CA PRO A 21 -25.48 -20.77 -2.90
C PRO A 21 -25.09 -21.53 -4.18
N ASP A 22 -25.84 -21.34 -5.27
CA ASP A 22 -25.60 -21.99 -6.56
C ASP A 22 -24.52 -21.28 -7.41
N ARG A 23 -23.87 -20.23 -6.88
CA ARG A 23 -22.87 -19.44 -7.59
C ARG A 23 -21.58 -19.33 -6.81
N GLU A 24 -20.46 -19.51 -7.51
CA GLU A 24 -19.14 -19.19 -6.98
C GLU A 24 -18.98 -17.68 -6.80
N VAL A 25 -18.59 -17.27 -5.61
CA VAL A 25 -18.29 -15.88 -5.25
C VAL A 25 -16.83 -15.79 -4.85
N VAL A 26 -16.05 -15.07 -5.67
CA VAL A 26 -14.62 -14.85 -5.44
C VAL A 26 -14.41 -13.40 -5.01
N PHE A 27 -13.81 -13.20 -3.83
CA PHE A 27 -13.39 -11.89 -3.38
C PHE A 27 -11.93 -11.65 -3.76
N LEU A 28 -11.67 -10.59 -4.54
CA LEU A 28 -10.33 -10.12 -4.85
C LEU A 28 -9.81 -9.27 -3.68
N ALA A 29 -9.00 -9.88 -2.81
CA ALA A 29 -8.51 -9.22 -1.61
C ALA A 29 -7.19 -8.50 -1.90
N ILE A 30 -7.26 -7.17 -1.99
CA ILE A 30 -6.10 -6.29 -2.18
C ILE A 30 -5.97 -5.39 -0.95
N GLY A 31 -4.73 -5.17 -0.51
CA GLY A 31 -4.40 -4.12 0.42
C GLY A 31 -3.40 -4.55 1.49
N PHE A 32 -3.07 -3.60 2.36
CA PHE A 32 -2.03 -3.70 3.36
C PHE A 32 -2.51 -4.39 4.64
N GLU A 33 -1.74 -4.21 5.71
CA GLU A 33 -2.00 -4.78 7.03
C GLU A 33 -3.32 -4.32 7.63
N THR A 34 -3.89 -3.20 7.16
CA THR A 34 -5.20 -2.69 7.59
C THR A 34 -6.37 -3.52 7.06
N THR A 35 -6.28 -4.03 5.83
CA THR A 35 -7.37 -4.77 5.18
C THR A 35 -7.21 -6.28 5.30
N THR A 36 -6.04 -6.75 5.74
CA THR A 36 -5.76 -8.18 5.91
C THR A 36 -6.58 -8.85 7.03
N PRO A 37 -6.72 -8.27 8.24
CA PRO A 37 -7.47 -8.91 9.33
C PRO A 37 -8.95 -9.13 9.02
N PRO A 38 -9.70 -8.18 8.42
CA PRO A 38 -11.08 -8.45 7.95
C PRO A 38 -11.17 -9.64 7.00
N THR A 39 -10.25 -9.77 6.03
CA THR A 39 -10.20 -10.93 5.12
C THR A 39 -9.92 -12.22 5.87
N ALA A 40 -9.02 -12.20 6.86
CA ALA A 40 -8.73 -13.37 7.70
C ALA A 40 -9.97 -13.82 8.47
N LEU A 41 -10.70 -12.87 9.09
CA LEU A 41 -11.97 -13.15 9.78
C LEU A 41 -13.02 -13.72 8.82
N ALA A 42 -13.09 -13.22 7.60
CA ALA A 42 -14.03 -13.71 6.61
C ALA A 42 -13.76 -15.17 6.21
N LEU A 43 -12.49 -15.54 6.03
CA LEU A 43 -12.08 -16.91 5.77
C LEU A 43 -12.39 -17.84 6.96
N GLN A 44 -12.15 -17.37 8.18
CA GLN A 44 -12.56 -18.12 9.39
C GLN A 44 -14.07 -18.31 9.46
N GLN A 45 -14.85 -17.28 9.10
CA GLN A 45 -16.30 -17.37 9.11
C GLN A 45 -16.82 -18.34 8.04
N ALA A 46 -16.29 -18.25 6.81
CA ALA A 46 -16.61 -19.19 5.74
C ALA A 46 -16.29 -20.64 6.14
N ALA A 47 -15.19 -20.86 6.86
CA ALA A 47 -14.82 -22.17 7.38
C ALA A 47 -15.77 -22.67 8.48
N ARG A 48 -16.18 -21.81 9.41
CA ARG A 48 -17.16 -22.16 10.46
C ARG A 48 -18.54 -22.49 9.91
N GLU A 49 -18.94 -21.81 8.84
CA GLU A 49 -20.25 -22.02 8.17
C GLU A 49 -20.20 -23.12 7.11
N ASP A 50 -19.03 -23.71 6.87
CA ASP A 50 -18.76 -24.61 5.74
C ASP A 50 -19.19 -24.05 4.38
N LEU A 51 -19.07 -22.73 4.17
CA LEU A 51 -19.59 -22.03 3.00
C LEU A 51 -18.74 -22.36 1.74
N PRO A 52 -19.18 -23.25 0.85
CA PRO A 52 -18.30 -23.91 -0.12
C PRO A 52 -18.08 -23.10 -1.40
N ASN A 53 -18.95 -22.12 -1.64
CA ASN A 53 -19.00 -21.28 -2.83
C ASN A 53 -18.34 -19.91 -2.61
N PHE A 54 -17.75 -19.67 -1.44
CA PHE A 54 -16.95 -18.49 -1.17
C PHE A 54 -15.46 -18.82 -1.34
N SER A 55 -14.72 -17.93 -1.98
CA SER A 55 -13.25 -18.01 -2.00
C SER A 55 -12.61 -16.63 -2.09
N VAL A 56 -11.35 -16.54 -1.69
CA VAL A 56 -10.56 -15.31 -1.69
C VAL A 56 -9.34 -15.49 -2.58
N LEU A 57 -9.09 -14.52 -3.45
CA LEU A 57 -7.80 -14.34 -4.12
C LEU A 57 -6.96 -13.36 -3.30
N SER A 58 -5.96 -13.87 -2.58
CA SER A 58 -5.13 -13.07 -1.67
C SER A 58 -3.99 -12.37 -2.41
N CYS A 59 -4.13 -11.05 -2.55
CA CYS A 59 -3.11 -10.11 -3.00
C CYS A 59 -2.74 -9.14 -1.86
N HIS A 60 -2.82 -9.59 -0.61
CA HIS A 60 -2.41 -8.81 0.56
C HIS A 60 -0.90 -8.66 0.62
N VAL A 61 -0.47 -7.46 0.96
CA VAL A 61 0.92 -7.01 0.87
C VAL A 61 1.38 -6.32 2.16
N LEU A 62 2.69 -6.26 2.39
CA LEU A 62 3.30 -5.81 3.64
C LEU A 62 4.13 -4.55 3.43
N THR A 63 3.86 -3.55 4.26
CA THR A 63 4.46 -2.21 4.17
C THR A 63 5.94 -2.21 4.55
N PRO A 64 6.38 -2.83 5.67
CA PRO A 64 7.81 -2.85 6.01
C PRO A 64 8.68 -3.51 4.93
N SER A 65 8.19 -4.57 4.29
CA SER A 65 8.91 -5.23 3.19
C SER A 65 9.09 -4.31 1.98
N ALA A 66 8.08 -3.48 1.66
CA ALA A 66 8.20 -2.49 0.59
C ALA A 66 9.21 -1.38 0.93
N ILE A 67 9.23 -0.90 2.18
CA ILE A 67 10.23 0.09 2.63
C ILE A 67 11.64 -0.49 2.50
N THR A 68 11.86 -1.72 2.97
CA THR A 68 13.14 -2.44 2.85
C THR A 68 13.59 -2.50 1.39
N HIS A 69 12.68 -2.89 0.49
CA HIS A 69 12.98 -3.00 -0.94
C HIS A 69 13.36 -1.66 -1.58
N ILE A 70 12.72 -0.56 -1.20
CA ILE A 70 13.08 0.79 -1.66
C ILE A 70 14.48 1.17 -1.18
N LEU A 71 14.81 0.86 0.08
CA LEU A 71 16.13 1.14 0.66
C LEU A 71 17.24 0.28 0.03
N GLU A 72 16.92 -0.92 -0.45
CA GLU A 72 17.89 -1.86 -1.02
C GLU A 72 17.98 -1.84 -2.56
N ALA A 73 17.07 -1.13 -3.23
CA ALA A 73 16.94 -1.12 -4.68
C ALA A 73 18.26 -0.76 -5.40
N ALA A 74 18.52 -1.39 -6.56
CA ALA A 74 19.76 -1.19 -7.31
C ALA A 74 20.00 0.28 -7.75
N GLU A 75 18.94 1.08 -7.85
CA GLU A 75 19.02 2.53 -8.13
C GLU A 75 19.76 3.28 -6.98
N VAL A 76 19.64 2.83 -5.74
CA VAL A 76 20.44 3.28 -4.58
C VAL A 76 21.93 2.97 -4.81
N ARG A 77 22.24 1.84 -5.44
CA ARG A 77 23.63 1.43 -5.73
C ARG A 77 24.24 2.20 -6.91
N ALA A 78 23.42 2.69 -7.84
CA ALA A 78 23.86 3.49 -8.99
C ALA A 78 23.95 4.99 -8.67
N TRP A 79 23.11 5.50 -7.77
CA TRP A 79 23.00 6.93 -7.43
C TRP A 79 23.43 7.27 -5.98
N GLY A 80 23.97 6.30 -5.23
CA GLY A 80 24.48 6.47 -3.86
C GLY A 80 23.41 6.22 -2.78
N THR A 81 22.21 6.79 -2.92
CA THR A 81 21.03 6.55 -2.08
C THR A 81 19.74 6.97 -2.79
N VAL A 82 18.56 6.37 -2.49
CA VAL A 82 17.31 7.14 -2.66
C VAL A 82 17.43 8.33 -1.68
N PRO A 83 17.26 9.59 -2.10
CA PRO A 83 17.42 10.76 -1.24
C PRO A 83 16.25 10.87 -0.24
N ILE A 84 16.18 9.92 0.68
CA ILE A 84 15.18 9.83 1.74
C ILE A 84 15.94 9.90 3.06
N ASP A 85 15.74 10.99 3.79
CA ASP A 85 16.35 11.20 5.10
C ASP A 85 15.52 10.59 6.23
N GLY A 86 14.24 10.29 6.01
CA GLY A 86 13.35 9.65 6.97
C GLY A 86 11.97 9.37 6.39
N PHE A 87 11.15 8.63 7.14
CA PHE A 87 9.83 8.20 6.71
C PHE A 87 8.73 8.75 7.61
N VAL A 88 7.64 9.21 7.00
CA VAL A 88 6.36 9.34 7.70
C VAL A 88 5.70 7.96 7.71
N GLY A 89 5.63 7.35 8.90
CA GLY A 89 5.06 6.03 9.10
C GLY A 89 3.54 6.02 8.93
N PRO A 90 2.97 5.01 8.24
CA PRO A 90 1.53 4.98 7.95
C PRO A 90 0.70 4.68 9.20
N ALA A 91 -0.23 5.57 9.54
CA ALA A 91 -1.06 5.50 10.74
C ALA A 91 -1.81 4.16 10.88
N HIS A 92 -2.75 3.88 9.97
CA HIS A 92 -3.66 2.73 10.15
C HIS A 92 -2.91 1.38 10.09
N VAL A 93 -1.85 1.28 9.28
CA VAL A 93 -0.98 0.10 9.26
C VAL A 93 -0.33 -0.09 10.63
N SER A 94 0.21 0.99 11.20
CA SER A 94 0.84 1.00 12.52
C SER A 94 -0.13 0.67 13.66
N VAL A 95 -1.44 0.95 13.51
CA VAL A 95 -2.45 0.49 14.48
C VAL A 95 -2.50 -1.04 14.53
N VAL A 96 -2.28 -1.71 13.39
CA VAL A 96 -2.27 -3.18 13.32
C VAL A 96 -0.93 -3.75 13.76
N ILE A 97 0.18 -3.30 13.18
CA ILE A 97 1.50 -3.93 13.38
C ILE A 97 2.33 -3.33 14.52
N GLY A 98 1.93 -2.16 15.03
CA GLY A 98 2.65 -1.39 16.02
C GLY A 98 3.81 -0.58 15.42
N SER A 99 4.56 0.11 16.28
CA SER A 99 5.77 0.82 15.87
C SER A 99 7.00 -0.08 15.75
N ARG A 100 7.02 -1.21 16.46
CA ARG A 100 8.17 -2.11 16.56
C ARG A 100 8.74 -2.58 15.21
N PRO A 101 7.92 -2.94 14.19
CA PRO A 101 8.47 -3.36 12.89
C PRO A 101 9.28 -2.29 12.16
N TYR A 102 9.14 -1.01 12.52
CA TYR A 102 9.90 0.07 11.93
C TYR A 102 11.27 0.30 12.60
N GLU A 103 11.52 -0.29 13.77
CA GLU A 103 12.77 -0.07 14.56
C GLU A 103 14.02 -0.48 13.76
N HIS A 104 13.93 -1.56 13.00
CA HIS A 104 14.98 -2.02 12.11
C HIS A 104 15.45 -0.96 11.09
N PHE A 105 14.56 -0.07 10.62
CA PHE A 105 14.94 1.01 9.69
C PHE A 105 15.81 2.07 10.35
N ALA A 106 15.52 2.38 11.61
CA ALA A 106 16.29 3.32 12.41
C ALA A 106 17.65 2.71 12.80
N GLU A 107 17.65 1.44 13.22
CA GLU A 107 18.83 0.72 13.72
C GLU A 107 19.82 0.35 12.60
N GLU A 108 19.35 -0.25 11.51
CA GLU A 108 20.24 -0.78 10.47
C GLU A 108 20.49 0.22 9.34
N TYR A 109 19.46 0.94 8.91
CA TYR A 109 19.56 1.86 7.76
C TYR A 109 19.77 3.31 8.17
N ARG A 110 19.80 3.62 9.48
CA ARG A 110 19.93 4.98 9.99
C ARG A 110 18.83 5.91 9.49
N LYS A 111 17.63 5.38 9.22
CA LYS A 111 16.47 6.15 8.72
C LYS A 111 15.42 6.31 9.81
N PRO A 112 15.23 7.52 10.37
CA PRO A 112 14.16 7.77 11.34
C PRO A 112 12.79 7.52 10.71
N VAL A 113 11.86 7.07 11.54
CA VAL A 113 10.45 6.87 11.18
C VAL A 113 9.59 7.59 12.20
N VAL A 114 8.69 8.46 11.75
CA VAL A 114 7.70 9.09 12.62
C VAL A 114 6.32 8.69 12.18
N ILE A 115 5.63 7.90 13.00
CA ILE A 115 4.26 7.44 12.71
C ILE A 115 3.30 8.59 12.96
N ALA A 116 2.55 8.99 11.92
CA ALA A 116 1.67 10.15 11.96
C ALA A 116 0.22 9.75 11.73
N GLY A 117 -0.71 10.49 12.35
CA GLY A 117 -2.12 10.46 11.97
C GLY A 117 -2.39 11.08 10.58
N PHE A 118 -3.67 11.24 10.23
CA PHE A 118 -4.09 11.77 8.92
C PHE A 118 -4.59 13.21 8.97
N GLU A 119 -4.71 13.82 10.16
CA GLU A 119 -5.06 15.23 10.25
C GLU A 119 -3.89 16.10 9.80
N PRO A 120 -4.13 17.27 9.19
CA PRO A 120 -3.04 18.13 8.70
C PRO A 120 -2.00 18.45 9.78
N LEU A 121 -2.44 18.64 11.04
CA LEU A 121 -1.55 18.90 12.17
C LEU A 121 -0.71 17.69 12.58
N ASP A 122 -1.27 16.47 12.48
CA ASP A 122 -0.52 15.24 12.75
C ASP A 122 0.67 15.14 11.79
N VAL A 123 0.41 15.35 10.50
CA VAL A 123 1.44 15.30 9.45
C VAL A 123 2.49 16.39 9.63
N MET A 124 2.06 17.63 9.91
CA MET A 124 2.99 18.74 10.17
C MET A 124 3.88 18.47 11.38
N GLN A 125 3.31 17.95 12.47
CA GLN A 125 4.05 17.60 13.68
C GLN A 125 5.05 16.48 13.41
N ALA A 126 4.65 15.43 12.69
CA ALA A 126 5.54 14.33 12.33
C ALA A 126 6.71 14.78 11.44
N ILE A 127 6.46 15.68 10.48
CA ILE A 127 7.53 16.29 9.67
C ILE A 127 8.50 17.08 10.55
N LEU A 128 7.99 17.90 11.49
CA LEU A 128 8.84 18.65 12.40
C LEU A 128 9.71 17.73 13.28
N MET A 129 9.14 16.61 13.74
CA MET A 129 9.85 15.59 14.51
C MET A 129 10.97 14.93 13.66
N LEU A 130 10.67 14.55 12.42
CA LEU A 130 11.66 14.03 11.47
C LEU A 130 12.81 15.01 11.22
N VAL A 131 12.50 16.27 10.90
CA VAL A 131 13.51 17.31 10.64
C VAL A 131 14.43 17.48 11.85
N ARG A 132 13.88 17.54 13.07
CA ARG A 132 14.68 17.61 14.30
C ARG A 132 15.61 16.42 14.47
N GLN A 133 15.14 15.21 14.18
CA GLN A 133 15.99 14.03 14.26
C GLN A 133 17.15 14.11 13.25
N VAL A 134 16.87 14.49 12.01
CA VAL A 134 17.88 14.66 10.95
C VAL A 134 18.91 15.72 11.34
N ASP A 135 18.48 16.91 11.78
CA ASP A 135 19.36 18.01 12.23
C ASP A 135 20.27 17.59 13.39
N GLN A 136 19.77 16.70 14.26
CA GLN A 136 20.50 16.20 15.44
C GLN A 136 21.32 14.94 15.15
N GLY A 137 21.25 14.39 13.93
CA GLY A 137 21.87 13.10 13.60
C GLY A 137 21.27 11.92 14.36
N ARG A 138 20.03 12.03 14.86
CA ARG A 138 19.29 10.91 15.48
C ARG A 138 18.58 10.09 14.41
N ALA A 139 18.39 8.80 14.69
CA ALA A 139 17.56 7.93 13.88
C ALA A 139 16.81 7.01 14.85
N GLU A 140 15.57 7.36 15.15
CA GLU A 140 14.70 6.67 16.09
C GLU A 140 13.30 6.52 15.47
N VAL A 141 12.54 5.56 15.98
CA VAL A 141 11.11 5.48 15.70
C VAL A 141 10.36 6.29 16.73
N GLU A 142 9.74 7.39 16.31
CA GLU A 142 8.84 8.18 17.16
C GLU A 142 7.38 7.96 16.74
N ASN A 143 6.47 8.08 17.70
CA ASN A 143 5.04 7.90 17.47
C ASN A 143 4.33 9.21 17.77
N GLU A 144 3.94 9.94 16.72
CA GLU A 144 3.09 11.12 16.84
C GLU A 144 1.63 10.68 17.10
N PHE A 145 1.21 9.58 16.46
CA PHE A 145 -0.14 9.03 16.55
C PHE A 145 -0.42 8.18 17.83
N THR A 146 0.08 8.65 18.98
CA THR A 146 0.00 7.96 20.29
C THR A 146 -1.42 7.62 20.74
N ARG A 147 -2.42 8.36 20.25
CA ARG A 147 -3.84 8.14 20.55
C ARG A 147 -4.40 6.83 19.99
N ALA A 148 -3.71 6.18 19.05
CA ALA A 148 -4.18 4.95 18.42
C ALA A 148 -3.09 3.87 18.25
N VAL A 149 -1.81 4.26 18.18
CA VAL A 149 -0.71 3.34 17.92
C VAL A 149 0.03 3.01 19.20
N THR A 150 0.22 1.71 19.47
CA THR A 150 1.11 1.20 20.50
C THR A 150 2.36 0.61 19.88
N ARG A 151 3.39 0.31 20.68
CA ARG A 151 4.61 -0.31 20.17
C ARG A 151 4.35 -1.69 19.53
N ASP A 152 3.48 -2.47 20.15
CA ASP A 152 3.24 -3.87 19.74
C ASP A 152 2.05 -4.02 18.79
N GLY A 153 1.25 -2.95 18.60
CA GLY A 153 0.09 -2.94 17.72
C GLY A 153 -1.09 -3.72 18.27
N ASN A 154 -1.95 -4.20 17.38
CA ASN A 154 -3.14 -4.95 17.71
C ASN A 154 -2.86 -6.46 17.70
N ALA A 155 -2.53 -7.02 18.87
CA ALA A 155 -2.22 -8.43 19.03
C ALA A 155 -3.36 -9.37 18.57
N ALA A 156 -4.63 -8.98 18.75
CA ALA A 156 -5.76 -9.80 18.31
C ALA A 156 -5.84 -9.86 16.78
N ALA A 157 -5.68 -8.73 16.09
CA ALA A 157 -5.66 -8.68 14.63
C ALA A 157 -4.47 -9.48 14.07
N GLN A 158 -3.28 -9.32 14.65
CA GLN A 158 -2.08 -10.07 14.26
C GLN A 158 -2.29 -11.58 14.44
N ALA A 159 -2.90 -12.03 15.54
CA ALA A 159 -3.17 -13.44 15.79
C ALA A 159 -4.13 -14.05 14.75
N VAL A 160 -5.20 -13.32 14.38
CA VAL A 160 -6.14 -13.77 13.34
C VAL A 160 -5.44 -13.88 11.98
N VAL A 161 -4.64 -12.89 11.61
CA VAL A 161 -3.86 -12.92 10.35
C VAL A 161 -2.88 -14.10 10.37
N ALA A 162 -2.14 -14.29 11.45
CA ALA A 162 -1.16 -15.37 11.58
C ALA A 162 -1.80 -16.77 11.51
N ALA A 163 -3.04 -16.93 11.96
CA ALA A 163 -3.78 -18.18 11.89
C ALA A 163 -4.21 -18.54 10.46
N VAL A 164 -4.49 -17.55 9.60
CA VAL A 164 -5.08 -17.75 8.26
C VAL A 164 -4.05 -17.62 7.15
N PHE A 165 -3.06 -16.75 7.32
CA PHE A 165 -2.10 -16.37 6.31
C PHE A 165 -0.67 -16.74 6.69
N GLU A 166 0.16 -16.93 5.67
CA GLU A 166 1.60 -17.09 5.78
C GLU A 166 2.31 -16.27 4.69
N LEU A 167 3.59 -15.94 4.92
CA LEU A 167 4.39 -15.19 3.97
C LEU A 167 4.59 -15.95 2.66
N ARG A 168 4.49 -15.22 1.55
CA ARG A 168 4.97 -15.67 0.24
C ARG A 168 6.48 -15.44 0.17
N PRO A 169 7.25 -16.36 -0.43
CA PRO A 169 8.68 -16.14 -0.65
C PRO A 169 8.97 -14.92 -1.54
N SER A 170 8.16 -14.71 -2.57
CA SER A 170 8.23 -13.56 -3.48
C SER A 170 6.84 -13.18 -3.96
N PHE A 171 6.67 -11.92 -4.32
CA PHE A 171 5.44 -11.41 -4.92
C PHE A 171 5.74 -10.19 -5.80
N GLU A 172 5.10 -10.12 -6.96
CA GLU A 172 5.21 -8.96 -7.84
C GLU A 172 4.38 -7.79 -7.28
N TRP A 173 5.04 -6.65 -7.14
CA TRP A 173 4.42 -5.38 -6.85
C TRP A 173 4.51 -4.51 -8.09
N ARG A 174 3.36 -4.16 -8.65
CA ARG A 174 3.28 -3.26 -9.79
C ARG A 174 4.07 -1.97 -9.52
N GLY A 175 5.12 -1.74 -10.31
CA GLY A 175 6.01 -0.59 -10.19
C GLY A 175 7.25 -0.81 -9.31
N LEU A 176 7.28 -1.81 -8.44
CA LEU A 176 8.44 -2.18 -7.61
C LEU A 176 9.12 -3.47 -8.08
N GLY A 177 8.43 -4.29 -8.89
CA GLY A 177 8.92 -5.59 -9.37
C GLY A 177 8.69 -6.70 -8.34
N GLU A 178 9.45 -7.78 -8.44
CA GLU A 178 9.43 -8.86 -7.45
C GLU A 178 10.03 -8.38 -6.13
N VAL A 179 9.24 -8.47 -5.05
CA VAL A 179 9.64 -8.08 -3.70
C VAL A 179 9.59 -9.32 -2.79
N PRO A 180 10.72 -9.73 -2.18
CA PRO A 180 10.76 -10.91 -1.33
C PRO A 180 9.97 -10.70 -0.04
N TYR A 181 9.32 -11.76 0.47
CA TYR A 181 8.63 -11.78 1.76
C TYR A 181 7.70 -10.57 2.00
N SER A 182 7.00 -10.14 0.96
CA SER A 182 6.25 -8.89 0.93
C SER A 182 4.75 -9.07 0.81
N ALA A 183 4.27 -10.31 0.73
CA ALA A 183 2.87 -10.62 0.52
C ALA A 183 2.46 -11.87 1.28
N LEU A 184 1.14 -12.03 1.41
CA LEU A 184 0.53 -13.12 2.15
C LEU A 184 -0.21 -14.09 1.22
N ARG A 185 -0.07 -15.38 1.50
CA ARG A 185 -0.89 -16.44 0.92
C ARG A 185 -1.71 -17.15 1.99
N ILE A 186 -2.83 -17.72 1.57
CA ILE A 186 -3.71 -18.46 2.45
C ILE A 186 -3.02 -19.77 2.86
N ARG A 187 -3.03 -20.08 4.17
CA ARG A 187 -2.43 -21.31 4.72
C ARG A 187 -3.17 -22.55 4.23
N PRO A 188 -2.49 -23.72 4.19
CA PRO A 188 -3.12 -24.97 3.77
C PRO A 188 -4.42 -25.33 4.50
N ALA A 189 -4.55 -24.97 5.79
CA ALA A 189 -5.75 -25.22 6.59
C ALA A 189 -7.02 -24.56 6.02
N TYR A 190 -6.86 -23.48 5.23
CA TYR A 190 -7.95 -22.74 4.58
C TYR A 190 -7.98 -22.92 3.06
N ALA A 191 -7.29 -23.93 2.52
CA ALA A 191 -7.12 -24.12 1.07
C ALA A 191 -8.44 -24.27 0.28
N ARG A 192 -9.54 -24.72 0.92
CA ARG A 192 -10.87 -24.82 0.28
C ARG A 192 -11.45 -23.46 -0.12
N TRP A 193 -11.05 -22.40 0.57
CA TRP A 193 -11.47 -21.02 0.34
C TRP A 193 -10.38 -20.18 -0.35
N ASP A 194 -9.28 -20.80 -0.79
CA ASP A 194 -8.23 -20.15 -1.56
C ASP A 194 -8.55 -20.25 -3.06
N ALA A 195 -8.89 -19.11 -3.67
CA ALA A 195 -9.26 -19.06 -5.08
C ALA A 195 -8.08 -19.42 -6.00
N GLU A 196 -6.84 -19.09 -5.61
CA GLU A 196 -5.64 -19.40 -6.38
C GLU A 196 -5.47 -20.92 -6.54
N ARG A 197 -5.69 -21.67 -5.44
CA ARG A 197 -5.65 -23.14 -5.44
C ARG A 197 -6.89 -23.75 -6.09
N ARG A 198 -8.08 -23.27 -5.73
CA ARG A 198 -9.36 -23.83 -6.19
C ARG A 198 -9.48 -23.80 -7.71
N PHE A 199 -9.04 -22.70 -8.33
CA PHE A 199 -9.14 -22.51 -9.77
C PHE A 199 -7.82 -22.74 -10.51
N ALA A 200 -6.78 -23.22 -9.83
CA ALA A 200 -5.45 -23.45 -10.37
C ALA A 200 -4.96 -22.25 -11.22
N LEU A 201 -5.01 -21.05 -10.63
CA LEU A 201 -4.73 -19.81 -11.37
C LEU A 201 -3.28 -19.79 -11.87
N ALA A 202 -3.13 -19.49 -13.17
CA ALA A 202 -1.83 -19.31 -13.80
C ALA A 202 -1.57 -17.82 -14.02
N TYR A 203 -0.54 -17.29 -13.36
CA TYR A 203 -0.15 -15.89 -13.51
C TYR A 203 0.62 -15.67 -14.81
N ARG A 204 0.30 -14.57 -15.49
CA ARG A 204 1.02 -14.10 -16.67
C ARG A 204 1.38 -12.63 -16.46
N PRO A 205 2.64 -12.24 -16.68
CA PRO A 205 3.03 -10.84 -16.58
C PRO A 205 2.32 -10.04 -17.67
N VAL A 206 1.67 -8.95 -17.26
CA VAL A 206 1.06 -7.99 -18.17
C VAL A 206 1.83 -6.69 -18.06
N PRO A 207 2.49 -6.22 -19.15
CA PRO A 207 3.28 -5.02 -19.08
C PRO A 207 2.39 -3.79 -18.90
N ASP A 208 2.89 -2.82 -18.14
CA ASP A 208 2.30 -1.50 -18.05
C ASP A 208 2.35 -0.75 -19.39
N HIS A 209 1.50 0.27 -19.50
CA HIS A 209 1.54 1.17 -20.65
C HIS A 209 2.94 1.79 -20.78
N LYS A 210 3.60 1.62 -21.94
CA LYS A 210 5.02 1.97 -22.13
C LYS A 210 5.39 3.42 -21.81
N GLY A 211 4.46 4.36 -22.03
CA GLY A 211 4.66 5.77 -21.70
C GLY A 211 4.35 6.15 -20.24
N CYS A 212 3.87 5.21 -19.43
CA CYS A 212 3.46 5.47 -18.06
C CYS A 212 4.65 5.38 -17.11
N GLU A 213 4.79 6.38 -16.23
CA GLU A 213 5.90 6.47 -15.27
C GLU A 213 5.46 6.15 -13.83
N CYS A 214 4.35 5.42 -13.65
CA CYS A 214 3.84 5.04 -12.33
C CYS A 214 4.89 4.37 -11.45
N GLY A 215 5.74 3.49 -12.00
CA GLY A 215 6.79 2.82 -11.22
C GLY A 215 7.78 3.79 -10.59
N ALA A 216 8.24 4.80 -11.35
CA ALA A 216 9.15 5.83 -10.82
C ALA A 216 8.45 6.72 -9.78
N ILE A 217 7.16 7.00 -9.96
CA ILE A 217 6.36 7.78 -9.01
C ILE A 217 6.13 7.02 -7.71
N LEU A 218 5.81 5.72 -7.78
CA LEU A 218 5.62 4.86 -6.61
C LEU A 218 6.89 4.71 -5.77
N ARG A 219 8.07 4.78 -6.40
CA ARG A 219 9.37 4.76 -5.72
C ARG A 219 9.80 6.14 -5.19
N GLY A 220 9.02 7.19 -5.43
CA GLY A 220 9.39 8.56 -5.06
C GLY A 220 10.52 9.17 -5.89
N VAL A 221 10.92 8.55 -7.01
CA VAL A 221 11.96 9.06 -7.92
C VAL A 221 11.44 10.18 -8.80
N LYS A 222 10.13 10.18 -9.07
CA LYS A 222 9.42 11.21 -9.84
C LYS A 222 8.17 11.65 -9.11
N THR A 223 7.75 12.89 -9.35
CA THR A 223 6.43 13.38 -8.98
C THR A 223 5.45 13.21 -10.14
N PRO A 224 4.13 13.25 -9.91
CA PRO A 224 3.15 13.14 -10.99
C PRO A 224 3.34 14.15 -12.12
N VAL A 225 3.79 15.37 -11.82
CA VAL A 225 4.00 16.44 -12.82
C VAL A 225 5.22 16.23 -13.71
N ASP A 226 6.12 15.30 -13.35
CA ASP A 226 7.26 14.92 -14.18
C ASP A 226 6.85 13.96 -15.31
N CYS A 227 5.69 13.30 -15.16
CA CYS A 227 5.16 12.37 -16.15
C CYS A 227 4.50 13.11 -17.32
N LYS A 228 5.00 12.89 -18.54
CA LYS A 228 4.49 13.54 -19.76
C LYS A 228 3.02 13.24 -20.07
N LEU A 229 2.50 12.12 -19.57
CA LEU A 229 1.09 11.74 -19.76
C LEU A 229 0.16 12.40 -18.73
N PHE A 230 0.70 12.86 -17.59
CA PHE A 230 -0.09 13.35 -16.47
C PHE A 230 -0.91 14.58 -16.85
N GLY A 231 -2.22 14.51 -16.61
CA GLY A 231 -3.14 15.61 -16.83
C GLY A 231 -3.44 15.94 -18.29
N THR A 232 -2.77 15.27 -19.24
CA THR A 232 -3.02 15.37 -20.68
C THR A 232 -3.88 14.19 -21.13
N VAL A 233 -3.25 13.11 -21.58
CA VAL A 233 -3.92 11.88 -22.00
C VAL A 233 -4.24 10.96 -20.82
N CYS A 234 -3.49 11.05 -19.73
CA CYS A 234 -3.75 10.31 -18.49
C CYS A 234 -4.54 11.20 -17.52
N THR A 235 -5.81 10.89 -17.35
CA THR A 235 -6.75 11.58 -16.45
C THR A 235 -7.62 10.55 -15.71
N PRO A 236 -8.38 10.92 -14.66
CA PRO A 236 -9.30 9.99 -14.01
C PRO A 236 -10.34 9.39 -14.97
N ALA A 237 -10.77 10.14 -15.99
CA ALA A 237 -11.69 9.66 -17.01
C ALA A 237 -11.03 8.72 -18.02
N THR A 238 -9.74 8.95 -18.33
CA THR A 238 -8.95 8.13 -19.26
C THR A 238 -7.61 7.75 -18.61
N PRO A 239 -7.60 6.82 -17.64
CA PRO A 239 -6.39 6.52 -16.89
C PRO A 239 -5.46 5.62 -17.69
N MET A 240 -4.19 6.02 -17.82
CA MET A 240 -3.15 5.24 -18.51
C MET A 240 -2.35 4.32 -17.57
N GLY A 241 -2.48 4.50 -16.26
CA GLY A 241 -1.74 3.73 -15.25
C GLY A 241 -2.45 3.68 -13.90
N SER A 242 -2.06 2.73 -13.06
CA SER A 242 -2.71 2.45 -11.76
C SER A 242 -2.77 3.65 -10.83
N CYS A 243 -1.74 4.51 -10.81
CA CYS A 243 -1.72 5.68 -9.93
C CYS A 243 -2.80 6.72 -10.26
N MET A 244 -3.42 6.66 -11.45
CA MET A 244 -4.54 7.53 -11.84
C MET A 244 -5.91 6.85 -11.63
N VAL A 245 -5.96 5.52 -11.54
CA VAL A 245 -7.19 4.75 -11.29
C VAL A 245 -7.51 4.70 -9.80
N SER A 246 -6.48 4.47 -8.97
CA SER A 246 -6.66 4.31 -7.52
C SER A 246 -7.02 5.64 -6.86
N SER A 247 -7.98 5.62 -5.94
CA SER A 247 -8.30 6.77 -5.07
C SER A 247 -7.15 7.14 -4.14
N GLU A 248 -6.28 6.17 -3.81
CA GLU A 248 -5.06 6.38 -3.01
C GLU A 248 -3.82 6.66 -3.90
N GLY A 249 -3.99 6.69 -5.22
CA GLY A 249 -2.90 6.87 -6.16
C GLY A 249 -2.35 8.29 -6.14
N ALA A 250 -1.02 8.43 -6.09
CA ALA A 250 -0.35 9.73 -6.08
C ALA A 250 -0.76 10.63 -7.26
N CYS A 251 -0.93 10.05 -8.47
CA CYS A 251 -1.37 10.83 -9.63
C CYS A 251 -2.83 11.29 -9.48
N ALA A 252 -3.74 10.43 -9.06
CA ALA A 252 -5.15 10.81 -8.87
C ALA A 252 -5.30 11.90 -7.80
N ALA A 253 -4.57 11.78 -6.68
CA ALA A 253 -4.53 12.79 -5.62
C ALA A 253 -3.98 14.12 -6.15
N HIS A 254 -2.85 14.10 -6.87
CA HIS A 254 -2.24 15.30 -7.43
C HIS A 254 -3.13 15.96 -8.49
N TYR A 255 -3.81 15.16 -9.31
CA TYR A 255 -4.75 15.67 -10.31
C TYR A 255 -5.95 16.37 -9.65
N SER A 256 -6.48 15.79 -8.57
CA SER A 256 -7.65 16.34 -7.88
C SER A 256 -7.32 17.61 -7.08
N TYR A 257 -6.17 17.62 -6.39
CA TYR A 257 -5.89 18.64 -5.36
C TYR A 257 -4.63 19.48 -5.62
N GLY A 258 -3.66 18.98 -6.40
CA GLY A 258 -2.36 19.63 -6.63
C GLY A 258 -2.27 20.45 -7.92
N ARG A 259 -2.91 19.99 -9.02
CA ARG A 259 -2.64 20.50 -10.38
C ARG A 259 -2.80 22.01 -10.59
N PHE A 260 -3.73 22.65 -9.88
CA PHE A 260 -3.97 24.10 -10.04
C PHE A 260 -3.03 24.95 -9.19
N ARG A 261 -2.48 24.38 -8.12
CA ARG A 261 -1.48 25.06 -7.28
C ARG A 261 -0.16 25.18 -8.04
N ASP A 262 0.24 24.12 -8.74
CA ASP A 262 1.48 24.11 -9.52
C ASP A 262 1.41 24.98 -10.77
N ALA A 263 0.25 25.04 -11.42
CA ALA A 263 0.01 25.94 -12.55
C ALA A 263 0.16 27.41 -12.12
N GLY A 264 -0.36 27.77 -10.95
CA GLY A 264 -0.18 29.10 -10.35
C GLY A 264 1.27 29.38 -9.95
N ALA A 265 1.97 28.40 -9.38
CA ALA A 265 3.37 28.54 -8.98
C ALA A 265 4.31 28.70 -10.19
N ARG A 266 4.11 27.94 -11.27
CA ARG A 266 4.87 28.08 -12.52
C ARG A 266 4.59 29.40 -13.22
N ALA A 267 3.33 29.85 -13.29
CA ALA A 267 2.98 31.15 -13.84
C ALA A 267 3.56 32.33 -13.03
N GLY A 268 3.72 32.17 -11.72
CA GLY A 268 4.38 33.16 -10.85
C GLY A 268 5.91 33.14 -10.95
N ALA A 269 6.52 31.99 -11.23
CA ALA A 269 7.97 31.85 -11.41
C ALA A 269 8.46 32.37 -12.78
N ASP A 270 7.61 32.29 -13.82
CA ASP A 270 7.88 32.84 -15.16
C ASP A 270 7.50 34.32 -15.31
N ALA A 271 7.01 34.98 -14.26
CA ALA A 271 6.77 36.41 -14.27
C ALA A 271 8.13 37.15 -14.29
N PRO A 272 8.39 38.04 -15.27
CA PRO A 272 9.64 38.80 -15.28
C PRO A 272 9.73 39.62 -13.98
N ALA A 273 10.88 39.54 -13.31
CA ALA A 273 11.16 40.38 -12.15
C ALA A 273 11.02 41.84 -12.57
N THR A 274 9.94 42.49 -12.16
CA THR A 274 9.72 43.91 -12.41
C THR A 274 10.71 44.70 -11.57
N ALA A 275 11.69 45.32 -12.23
CA ALA A 275 12.51 46.41 -11.71
C ALA A 275 11.88 47.75 -12.08
#